data_AF-A0A4Z0R230-F1
#
_entry.id   AF-A0A4Z0R230-F1
#
_cell.length_a   1.000
_cell.length_b   1.000
_cell.length_c   1.000
_cell.angle_alpha   90.00
_cell.angle_beta   90.00
_cell.angle_gamma   90.00
#
_symmetry.space_group_name_H-M   'P 1'
#
loop_
_entity.id
_entity.type
_entity.pdbx_description
1 polymer ?
#
loop_
_entity_poly.entity_id
_entity_poly.type
_entity_poly.pdbx_seq_one_letter_code
_entity_poly.pdbx_strand_id
1 'polypeptide(L)' 'MSNKEIALVKVDGEVTIKKFHRLDFEVRLKPANSSMKDIVISDLAKIRILGKVVGVISAEEAKQNMRYEFNGPNE' A
#
# COMPACT_ATOMS: atom_id res chain seq x y z
N MET A 1 -5.28 3.51 10.99
CA MET A 1 -5.50 3.94 9.60
C MET A 1 -6.89 4.52 9.50
N SER A 2 -7.03 5.71 8.94
CA SER A 2 -8.32 6.36 8.71
C SER A 2 -8.87 5.98 7.33
N ASN A 3 -10.19 6.11 7.16
CA ASN A 3 -10.83 5.82 5.89
C ASN A 3 -10.33 6.80 4.80
N LYS A 4 -10.22 6.33 3.54
CA LYS A 4 -9.74 7.08 2.36
C LYS A 4 -8.23 7.36 2.28
N GLU A 5 -7.43 6.86 3.22
CA GLU A 5 -5.97 6.98 3.18
C GLU A 5 -5.34 6.06 2.12
N ILE A 6 -4.17 6.44 1.58
CA ILE A 6 -3.39 5.58 0.70
C ILE A 6 -2.61 4.59 1.56
N ALA A 7 -2.80 3.30 1.28
CA ALA A 7 -2.32 2.20 2.10
C ALA A 7 -1.42 1.26 1.32
N LEU A 8 -0.38 0.75 1.98
CA LEU A 8 0.30 -0.48 1.56
C LEU A 8 -0.46 -1.66 2.17
N VAL A 9 -0.97 -2.54 1.32
CA VAL A 9 -1.89 -3.60 1.70
C VAL A 9 -1.40 -4.93 1.14
N LYS A 10 -1.46 -5.99 1.96
CA LYS A 10 -1.31 -7.37 1.51
C LYS A 10 -2.70 -8.00 1.38
N VAL A 11 -3.01 -8.56 0.22
CA VAL A 11 -4.26 -9.28 -0.07
C VAL A 11 -3.95 -10.48 -0.94
N ASP A 12 -4.48 -11.67 -0.58
CA ASP A 12 -4.26 -12.92 -1.32
C ASP A 12 -2.77 -13.24 -1.62
N GLY A 13 -1.89 -12.88 -0.68
CA GLY A 13 -0.45 -13.09 -0.83
C GLY A 13 0.29 -11.99 -1.58
N GLU A 14 -0.42 -11.15 -2.34
CA GLU A 14 0.14 -10.04 -3.12
C GLU A 14 0.17 -8.73 -2.32
N VAL A 15 1.14 -7.87 -2.62
CA VAL A 15 1.27 -6.54 -2.01
C VAL A 15 0.89 -5.46 -3.02
N THR A 16 0.05 -4.52 -2.62
CA THR A 16 -0.46 -3.44 -3.48
C THR A 16 -0.56 -2.12 -2.72
N ILE A 17 -0.45 -1.01 -3.44
CA ILE A 17 -0.76 0.34 -2.95
C ILE A 17 -2.08 0.82 -3.58
N LYS A 18 -3.05 1.17 -2.73
CA LYS A 18 -4.39 1.64 -3.12
C LYS A 18 -4.97 2.59 -2.07
N LYS A 19 -6.02 3.35 -2.43
CA LYS A 19 -6.84 4.06 -1.43
C LYS A 19 -7.68 3.04 -0.68
N PHE A 20 -7.53 3.00 0.64
CA PHE A 20 -8.22 2.07 1.52
C PHE A 20 -9.58 2.63 1.93
N HIS A 21 -10.64 1.88 1.63
CA HIS A 21 -11.99 2.19 2.07
C HIS A 21 -12.56 1.06 2.94
N ARG A 22 -12.80 1.33 4.23
CA ARG A 22 -13.52 0.40 5.11
C ARG A 22 -15.01 0.73 5.10
N LEU A 23 -15.83 -0.28 4.81
CA LEU A 23 -17.28 -0.29 4.98
C LEU A 23 -17.63 -1.31 6.08
N ASP A 24 -18.90 -1.47 6.44
CA ASP A 24 -19.29 -2.35 7.55
C ASP A 24 -18.84 -3.81 7.34
N PHE A 25 -19.14 -4.37 6.16
CA PHE A 25 -18.92 -5.80 5.87
C PHE A 25 -17.84 -6.07 4.81
N GLU A 26 -17.18 -5.03 4.31
CA GLU A 26 -16.17 -5.17 3.27
C GLU A 26 -15.07 -4.11 3.38
N VAL A 27 -13.99 -4.35 2.65
CA VAL A 27 -12.98 -3.35 2.29
C VAL A 27 -12.99 -3.18 0.78
N ARG A 28 -12.90 -1.92 0.33
CA ARG A 28 -12.61 -1.58 -1.07
C ARG A 28 -11.24 -0.96 -1.19
N LEU A 29 -10.42 -1.51 -2.08
CA LEU A 29 -9.14 -0.92 -2.46
C LEU A 29 -9.33 -0.21 -3.80
N LYS A 30 -9.40 1.12 -3.77
CA LYS A 30 -9.64 1.93 -4.96
C LYS A 30 -8.34 2.27 -5.68
N PRO A 31 -8.24 2.04 -7.00
CA PRO A 31 -7.12 2.50 -7.79
C PRO A 31 -7.15 4.03 -7.95
N ALA A 32 -5.99 4.61 -8.23
CA ALA A 32 -5.87 6.02 -8.63
C ALA A 32 -5.90 6.20 -10.16
N ASN A 33 -6.31 5.16 -10.89
CA ASN A 33 -6.45 5.16 -12.34
C ASN A 33 -7.91 4.83 -12.69
N SER A 34 -8.59 5.74 -13.39
CA SER A 34 -10.02 5.64 -13.72
C SER A 34 -10.39 4.47 -14.63
N SER A 35 -9.42 3.93 -15.37
CA SER A 35 -9.64 2.74 -16.21
C SER A 35 -9.69 1.43 -15.42
N MET A 36 -9.26 1.44 -14.15
CA MET A 36 -9.18 0.25 -13.31
C MET A 36 -10.39 0.11 -12.39
N LYS A 37 -10.77 -1.14 -12.09
CA LYS A 37 -11.84 -1.46 -11.16
C LYS A 37 -11.35 -1.49 -9.71
N ASP A 38 -12.26 -1.23 -8.78
CA ASP A 38 -12.03 -1.44 -7.35
C ASP A 38 -11.79 -2.93 -7.06
N ILE A 39 -10.91 -3.22 -6.09
CA ILE A 39 -10.81 -4.56 -5.50
C ILE A 39 -11.74 -4.59 -4.28
N VAL A 40 -12.71 -5.51 -4.29
CA VAL A 40 -13.70 -5.67 -3.21
C VAL A 40 -13.37 -6.92 -2.42
N ILE A 41 -13.23 -6.77 -1.10
CA ILE A 41 -12.80 -7.83 -0.18
C ILE A 41 -13.83 -7.94 0.93
N SER A 42 -14.64 -9.00 0.89
CA SER A 42 -15.63 -9.34 1.92
C SER A 42 -15.05 -10.20 3.03
N ASP A 43 -14.10 -11.08 2.71
CA ASP A 43 -13.36 -11.87 3.70
C ASP A 43 -12.21 -11.04 4.28
N LEU A 44 -12.48 -10.42 5.42
CA LEU A 44 -11.52 -9.53 6.09
C LEU A 44 -10.29 -10.25 6.65
N ALA A 45 -10.30 -11.59 6.75
CA ALA A 45 -9.12 -12.35 7.17
C ALA A 45 -8.02 -12.36 6.10
N LYS A 46 -8.37 -12.11 4.83
CA LYS A 46 -7.44 -12.13 3.69
C LYS A 46 -6.67 -10.83 3.47
N ILE A 47 -7.00 -9.78 4.22
CA ILE A 47 -6.39 -8.46 4.06
C ILE A 47 -5.57 -8.09 5.29
N ARG A 48 -4.37 -7.55 5.05
CA ARG A 48 -3.54 -6.94 6.08
C ARG A 48 -3.04 -5.58 5.61
N ILE A 49 -3.26 -4.54 6.42
CA ILE A 49 -2.65 -3.23 6.20
C ILE A 49 -1.22 -3.32 6.72
N LEU A 50 -0.24 -3.13 5.84
CA LEU A 50 1.19 -3.17 6.19
C LEU A 50 1.69 -1.79 6.65
N GLY A 51 1.11 -0.72 6.11
CA GLY A 51 1.49 0.65 6.47
C GLY A 51 0.66 1.72 5.76
N LYS A 52 0.85 2.96 6.22
CA LYS A 52 0.29 4.16 5.59
C LYS A 52 1.33 4.79 4.67
N VAL A 53 0.91 5.18 3.46
CA VAL A 53 1.76 5.98 2.58
C VAL A 53 1.78 7.42 3.09
N VAL A 54 2.97 7.94 3.37
CA VAL A 54 3.19 9.30 3.90
C VAL A 54 3.87 10.24 2.92
N GLY A 55 4.47 9.70 1.86
CA GLY A 55 5.16 10.48 0.84
C GLY A 55 5.47 9.63 -0.38
N VAL A 56 5.87 10.29 -1.45
CA VAL A 56 6.38 9.67 -2.67
C VAL A 56 7.64 10.42 -3.06
N ILE A 57 8.70 9.68 -3.35
CA ILE A 57 9.93 10.20 -3.92
C ILE A 57 10.09 9.64 -5.33
N SER A 58 10.83 10.35 -6.17
CA SER A 58 11.14 9.84 -7.51
C SER A 58 12.05 8.60 -7.42
N ALA A 59 12.05 7.76 -8.46
CA ALA A 59 12.94 6.61 -8.50
C ALA A 59 14.42 7.01 -8.46
N GLU A 60 14.79 8.18 -8.98
CA GLU A 60 16.16 8.65 -8.95
C GLU A 60 16.59 9.09 -7.54
N GLU A 61 15.74 9.85 -6.85
CA GLU A 61 15.93 10.21 -5.45
C GLU A 61 15.98 8.97 -4.53
N ALA A 62 15.12 7.99 -4.79
CA ALA A 62 15.13 6.72 -4.06
C ALA A 62 16.47 5.98 -4.19
N LYS A 63 17.05 5.90 -5.41
CA LYS A 63 18.36 5.24 -5.61
C LYS A 63 19.48 5.92 -4.83
N GLN A 64 19.43 7.24 -4.71
CA GLN A 64 20.42 8.00 -3.95
C GLN A 64 20.30 7.71 -2.45
N ASN A 65 19.09 7.78 -1.89
CA ASN A 65 18.85 7.59 -0.47
C ASN A 65 18.96 6.12 -0.01
N MET A 66 18.42 5.17 -0.79
CA MET A 66 18.43 3.74 -0.43
C MET A 66 19.83 3.10 -0.53
N ARG A 67 20.75 3.69 -1.30
CA ARG A 67 22.16 3.28 -1.30
C ARG A 67 22.86 3.57 0.02
N TYR A 68 22.38 4.55 0.79
CA TYR A 68 22.93 4.88 2.10
C TYR A 68 22.29 4.07 3.25
N GLU A 69 20.99 3.76 3.18
CA GLU A 69 20.29 3.09 4.29
C GLU A 69 20.38 1.55 4.29
N PHE A 70 20.61 0.90 3.13
CA PHE A 70 20.72 -0.57 3.06
C PHE A 70 22.16 -1.12 3.07
N ASN A 71 23.17 -0.25 2.96
CA ASN A 71 24.57 -0.58 3.24
C ASN A 71 24.90 -0.23 4.70
N GLY A 72 24.08 -0.73 5.65
CA GLY A 72 24.51 -0.83 7.05
C GLY A 72 25.84 -1.60 7.12
N PRO A 73 26.68 -1.37 8.15
CA PRO A 73 28.01 -1.95 8.21
C PRO A 73 27.93 -3.46 7.97
N ASN A 74 28.74 -3.95 7.02
CA ASN A 74 28.92 -5.38 6.82
C ASN A 74 29.43 -5.96 8.17
N GLU A 75 28.58 -6.71 8.86
CA GLU A 75 29.02 -7.71 9.84
C GLU A 75 29.25 -9.04 9.12
#